data_AF-A0A8J3N6Z1-F1
#
_entry.id   AF-A0A8J3N6Z1-F1
#
_cell.length_a   1.000
_cell.length_b   1.000
_cell.length_c   1.000
_cell.angle_alpha   90.00
_cell.angle_beta   90.00
_cell.angle_gamma   90.00
#
_symmetry.space_group_name_H-M   'P 1'
#
loop_
_entity.id
_entity.type
_entity.pdbx_description
1 polymer ?
#
loop_
_entity_poly.entity_id
_entity_poly.type
_entity_poly.pdbx_seq_one_letter_code
_entity_poly.pdbx_strand_id
1 'polypeptide(L)'
;MAYIGQSSNLKERLGALKHIYAEQAPLHTPHFAGPALWQWRQYKPPSRFDVSVAPFPTVPKPLRLGLECLAIALCQQEDGASPLANFGRTRDEWCALWDASPEQRAKEVAPTGSLDGSPHTEVWCGLEWTPWTPLRREPLSGVGMGLYRLRVAGCDPLLYVGQGDIAARLKASRSTLPLECSWVSGDWTYHRRLELRSTAVGAHLVSLSTVPLWQFEQGSPLGGPADIAA
;
A
#
# COMPACT_ATOMS: atom_id res chain seq x y z
N MET A 1 5.83 -9.89 11.60
CA MET A 1 4.53 -9.29 12.05
C MET A 1 3.30 -9.98 11.44
N ALA A 2 2.14 -10.03 12.10
CA ALA A 2 0.91 -10.64 11.52
C ALA A 2 0.02 -9.65 10.75
N TYR A 3 -0.29 -8.49 11.35
CA TYR A 3 -1.15 -7.47 10.75
C TYR A 3 -0.84 -6.09 11.36
N ILE A 4 -0.87 -5.05 10.54
CA ILE A 4 -0.80 -3.65 10.96
C ILE A 4 -2.01 -2.92 10.36
N GLY A 5 -2.68 -2.09 11.16
CA GLY A 5 -3.84 -1.31 10.72
C GLY A 5 -4.20 -0.18 11.68
N GLN A 6 -5.06 0.73 11.24
CA GLN A 6 -5.63 1.79 12.08
C GLN A 6 -7.12 1.59 12.40
N SER A 7 -7.56 2.19 13.50
CA SER A 7 -8.96 2.21 13.90
C SER A 7 -9.33 3.50 14.63
N SER A 8 -10.50 4.04 14.34
CA SER A 8 -11.14 5.07 15.17
C SER A 8 -11.89 4.48 16.38
N ASN A 9 -12.16 3.18 16.38
CA ASN A 9 -12.83 2.45 17.46
C ASN A 9 -12.13 1.11 17.71
N LEU A 10 -11.21 1.08 18.69
CA LEU A 10 -10.42 -0.11 18.97
C LEU A 10 -11.30 -1.29 19.42
N LYS A 11 -12.32 -1.04 20.23
CA LYS A 11 -13.21 -2.10 20.75
C LYS A 11 -13.95 -2.80 19.60
N GLU A 12 -14.48 -2.02 18.67
CA GLU A 12 -15.16 -2.55 17.48
C GLU A 12 -14.18 -3.30 16.58
N ARG A 13 -12.99 -2.74 16.32
CA ARG A 13 -11.93 -3.38 15.52
C ARG A 13 -11.52 -4.75 16.09
N LEU A 14 -11.28 -4.83 17.39
CA LEU A 14 -10.93 -6.09 18.06
C LEU A 14 -12.12 -7.06 18.08
N GLY A 15 -13.34 -6.53 18.28
CA GLY A 15 -14.58 -7.30 18.19
C GLY A 15 -14.78 -7.94 16.81
N ALA A 16 -14.45 -7.22 15.73
CA ALA A 16 -14.49 -7.70 14.36
C ALA A 16 -13.50 -8.85 14.11
N LEU A 17 -12.37 -8.86 14.82
CA LEU A 17 -11.34 -9.91 14.71
C LEU A 17 -11.64 -11.17 15.54
N LYS A 18 -12.67 -11.19 16.40
CA LYS A 18 -12.99 -12.38 17.22
C LYS A 18 -13.21 -13.65 16.39
N HIS A 19 -13.68 -13.47 15.15
CA HIS A 19 -14.02 -14.56 14.23
C HIS A 19 -12.79 -15.36 13.75
N ILE A 20 -11.56 -14.86 13.94
CA ILE A 20 -10.33 -15.61 13.62
C ILE A 20 -10.14 -16.85 14.51
N TYR A 21 -10.85 -16.90 15.64
CA TYR A 21 -10.83 -18.03 16.56
C TYR A 21 -11.95 -19.04 16.33
N ALA A 22 -12.83 -18.81 15.35
CA ALA A 22 -13.90 -19.75 15.00
C ALA A 22 -13.35 -21.07 14.43
N GLU A 23 -14.11 -22.15 14.58
CA GLU A 23 -13.77 -23.45 14.00
C GLU A 23 -13.83 -23.43 12.46
N GLN A 24 -14.78 -22.68 11.91
CA GLN A 24 -14.96 -22.53 10.47
C GLN A 24 -14.35 -21.23 9.95
N ALA A 25 -13.95 -21.23 8.68
CA ALA A 25 -13.37 -20.07 8.03
C ALA A 25 -14.36 -18.89 7.98
N PRO A 26 -13.97 -17.68 8.44
CA PRO A 26 -14.82 -16.51 8.35
C PRO A 26 -14.80 -15.95 6.92
N LEU A 27 -15.68 -16.45 6.04
CA LEU A 27 -15.76 -16.01 4.64
C LEU A 27 -16.35 -14.60 4.47
N HIS A 28 -17.24 -14.20 5.37
CA HIS A 28 -17.87 -12.87 5.41
C HIS A 28 -17.55 -12.21 6.74
N THR A 29 -16.33 -11.70 6.85
CA THR A 29 -15.85 -11.03 8.06
C THR A 29 -15.97 -9.51 7.88
N PRO A 30 -16.39 -8.79 8.93
CA PRO A 30 -16.39 -7.32 8.93
C PRO A 30 -14.98 -6.74 8.79
N HIS A 31 -13.94 -7.55 8.99
CA HIS A 31 -12.55 -7.16 8.86
C HIS A 31 -11.86 -7.85 7.69
N PHE A 32 -11.25 -7.08 6.78
CA PHE A 32 -10.60 -7.62 5.57
C PHE A 32 -9.45 -8.60 5.88
N ALA A 33 -8.65 -8.34 6.92
CA ALA A 33 -7.56 -9.24 7.35
C ALA A 33 -8.05 -10.54 8.04
N GLY A 34 -9.34 -10.63 8.39
CA GLY A 34 -9.91 -11.75 9.15
C GLY A 34 -9.67 -13.14 8.53
N PRO A 35 -9.91 -13.36 7.22
CA PRO A 35 -9.74 -14.68 6.61
C PRO A 35 -8.28 -15.12 6.62
N ALA A 36 -7.35 -14.21 6.31
CA ALA A 36 -5.92 -14.51 6.29
C ALA A 36 -5.40 -14.84 7.69
N LEU A 37 -5.76 -14.06 8.72
CA LEU A 37 -5.38 -14.34 10.11
C LEU A 37 -5.93 -15.67 10.62
N TRP A 38 -7.16 -16.03 10.24
CA TRP A 38 -7.72 -17.35 10.55
C TRP A 38 -6.88 -18.47 9.93
N GLN A 39 -6.52 -18.38 8.63
CA GLN A 39 -5.72 -19.41 7.96
C GLN A 39 -4.35 -19.58 8.62
N TRP A 40 -3.68 -18.48 8.98
CA TRP A 40 -2.39 -18.53 9.67
C TRP A 40 -2.47 -19.20 11.05
N ARG A 41 -3.55 -18.95 11.79
CA ARG A 41 -3.79 -19.62 13.07
C ARG A 41 -3.96 -21.13 12.90
N GLN A 42 -4.71 -21.58 11.88
CA GLN A 42 -4.87 -23.02 11.62
C GLN A 42 -3.54 -23.69 11.24
N TYR A 43 -2.67 -22.96 10.53
CA TYR A 43 -1.38 -23.47 10.10
C TYR A 43 -0.33 -23.58 11.23
N LYS A 44 -0.39 -22.72 12.25
CA LYS A 44 0.50 -22.77 13.42
C LYS A 44 -0.24 -22.99 14.74
N PRO A 45 -0.82 -24.16 15.04
CA PRO A 45 -1.51 -24.39 16.33
C PRO A 45 -0.52 -24.47 17.51
N PRO A 46 -0.79 -23.85 18.69
CA PRO A 46 -1.90 -22.99 19.07
C PRO A 46 -1.48 -21.51 19.12
N SER A 47 -1.10 -20.93 17.98
CA SER A 47 -0.69 -19.53 17.91
C SER A 47 -1.82 -18.63 18.38
N ARG A 48 -1.52 -17.84 19.42
CA ARG A 48 -2.33 -16.70 19.86
C ARG A 48 -1.77 -15.46 19.19
N PHE A 49 -2.64 -14.52 18.85
CA PHE A 49 -2.20 -13.20 18.41
C PHE A 49 -2.21 -12.25 19.60
N ASP A 50 -1.07 -11.61 19.83
CA ASP A 50 -0.98 -10.46 20.72
C ASP A 50 -1.28 -9.17 19.96
N VAL A 51 -1.80 -8.17 20.67
CA VAL A 51 -2.09 -6.85 20.10
C VAL A 51 -1.37 -5.76 20.88
N SER A 52 -0.74 -4.84 20.14
CA SER A 52 -0.17 -3.61 20.66
C SER A 52 -0.81 -2.42 19.94
N VAL A 53 -1.02 -1.31 20.65
CA VAL A 53 -1.73 -0.13 20.14
C VAL A 53 -1.00 1.14 20.51
N ALA A 54 -0.81 2.03 19.53
CA ALA A 54 -0.32 3.39 19.74
C ALA A 54 -1.47 4.40 19.49
N PRO A 55 -1.91 5.18 20.49
CA PRO A 55 -2.98 6.15 20.32
C PRO A 55 -2.50 7.44 19.66
N PHE A 56 -3.27 7.95 18.70
CA PHE A 56 -3.01 9.21 18.01
C PHE A 56 -4.24 10.15 18.05
N PRO A 57 -4.60 10.70 19.22
CA PRO A 57 -5.86 11.44 19.40
C PRO A 57 -5.93 12.75 18.62
N THR A 58 -4.78 13.38 18.37
CA THR A 58 -4.69 14.71 17.72
C THR A 58 -4.22 14.65 16.27
N VAL A 59 -3.74 13.50 15.79
CA VAL A 59 -3.25 13.34 14.42
C VAL A 59 -4.43 13.20 13.47
N PRO A 60 -4.56 14.00 12.40
CA PRO A 60 -5.64 13.87 11.41
C PRO A 60 -5.69 12.51 10.71
N LYS A 61 -6.88 12.10 10.24
CA LYS A 61 -7.10 10.79 9.59
C LYS A 61 -6.12 10.50 8.43
N PRO A 62 -5.86 11.42 7.48
CA PRO A 62 -4.93 11.16 6.38
C PRO A 62 -3.51 10.85 6.87
N LEU A 63 -3.02 11.56 7.89
CA LEU A 63 -1.72 11.30 8.48
C LEU A 63 -1.69 9.97 9.24
N ARG A 64 -2.75 9.58 9.94
CA ARG A 64 -2.83 8.24 10.57
C ARG A 64 -2.79 7.11 9.55
N LEU A 65 -3.43 7.27 8.39
CA LEU A 65 -3.33 6.31 7.28
C LEU A 65 -1.93 6.31 6.66
N GLY A 66 -1.27 7.46 6.56
CA GLY A 66 0.14 7.55 6.17
C GLY A 66 1.08 6.84 7.15
N LEU A 67 0.85 7.00 8.45
CA LEU A 67 1.60 6.31 9.51
C LEU A 67 1.39 4.80 9.46
N GLU A 68 0.19 4.31 9.12
CA GLU A 68 -0.05 2.89 8.85
C GLU A 68 0.80 2.40 7.67
N CYS A 69 0.80 3.13 6.55
CA CYS A 69 1.65 2.83 5.40
C CYS A 69 3.14 2.79 5.77
N LEU A 70 3.60 3.77 6.57
CA LEU A 70 4.98 3.82 7.05
C LEU A 70 5.32 2.66 7.99
N ALA A 71 4.43 2.30 8.93
CA ALA A 71 4.66 1.18 9.84
C ALA A 71 4.76 -0.17 9.09
N ILE A 72 3.95 -0.36 8.04
CA ILE A 72 4.07 -1.52 7.16
C ILE A 72 5.40 -1.52 6.42
N ALA A 73 5.82 -0.38 5.88
CA ALA A 73 7.09 -0.25 5.16
C ALA A 73 8.28 -0.52 6.07
N LEU A 74 8.29 0.01 7.30
CA LEU A 74 9.32 -0.25 8.30
C LEU A 74 9.37 -1.74 8.70
N CYS A 75 8.21 -2.35 8.94
CA CYS A 75 8.11 -3.78 9.19
C CYS A 75 8.72 -4.60 8.04
N GLN A 76 8.50 -4.20 6.78
CA GLN A 76 9.13 -4.85 5.64
C GLN A 76 10.65 -4.67 5.64
N GLN A 77 11.17 -3.48 5.95
CA GLN A 77 12.62 -3.25 6.02
C GLN A 77 13.28 -4.11 7.11
N GLU A 78 12.62 -4.27 8.25
CA GLU A 78 13.12 -5.03 9.40
C GLU A 78 13.01 -6.56 9.19
N ASP A 79 11.82 -7.03 8.77
CA ASP A 79 11.52 -8.46 8.67
C ASP A 79 11.84 -9.06 7.28
N GLY A 80 12.16 -8.22 6.29
CA GLY A 80 12.36 -8.61 4.89
C GLY A 80 11.08 -9.00 4.14
N ALA A 81 9.91 -8.79 4.75
CA ALA A 81 8.58 -9.04 4.17
C ALA A 81 7.50 -8.21 4.87
N SER A 82 6.42 -7.87 4.14
CA SER A 82 5.24 -7.24 4.74
C SER A 82 4.53 -8.15 5.77
N PRO A 83 3.72 -7.57 6.68
CA PRO A 83 2.88 -8.36 7.56
C PRO A 83 1.97 -9.33 6.81
N LEU A 84 1.81 -10.53 7.36
CA LEU A 84 1.20 -11.68 6.70
C LEU A 84 -0.23 -11.45 6.18
N ALA A 85 -1.05 -10.70 6.91
CA ALA A 85 -2.46 -10.47 6.61
C ALA A 85 -2.75 -9.08 6.02
N ASN A 86 -1.71 -8.29 5.74
CA ASN A 86 -1.86 -7.06 4.97
C ASN A 86 -1.94 -7.37 3.46
N PHE A 87 -2.57 -6.48 2.71
CA PHE A 87 -2.71 -6.55 1.24
C PHE A 87 -3.47 -7.77 0.69
N GLY A 88 -4.07 -8.61 1.53
CA GLY A 88 -4.98 -9.68 1.11
C GLY A 88 -4.31 -10.95 0.59
N ARG A 89 -3.01 -11.15 0.82
CA ARG A 89 -2.36 -12.44 0.53
C ARG A 89 -2.89 -13.52 1.48
N THR A 90 -3.27 -14.66 0.92
CA THR A 90 -3.66 -15.87 1.65
C THR A 90 -2.43 -16.62 2.16
N ARG A 91 -2.63 -17.56 3.08
CA ARG A 91 -1.57 -18.48 3.53
C ARG A 91 -0.94 -19.22 2.35
N ASP A 92 -1.76 -19.73 1.44
CA ASP A 92 -1.27 -20.54 0.31
C ASP A 92 -0.41 -19.74 -0.65
N GLU A 93 -0.77 -18.49 -0.91
CA GLU A 93 0.06 -17.59 -1.71
C GLU A 93 1.39 -17.28 -1.03
N TRP A 94 1.42 -17.15 0.30
CA TRP A 94 2.65 -17.01 1.05
C TRP A 94 3.52 -18.28 1.02
N CYS A 95 2.94 -19.45 1.25
CA CYS A 95 3.65 -20.72 1.17
C CYS A 95 4.24 -20.93 -0.23
N ALA A 96 3.44 -20.74 -1.28
CA ALA A 96 3.91 -20.83 -2.66
C ALA A 96 5.07 -19.86 -2.94
N LEU A 97 5.04 -18.66 -2.36
CA LEU A 97 6.12 -17.69 -2.53
C LEU A 97 7.40 -18.05 -1.76
N TRP A 98 7.27 -18.62 -0.57
CA TRP A 98 8.41 -19.13 0.20
C TRP A 98 9.02 -20.39 -0.38
N ASP A 99 8.27 -21.14 -1.18
CA ASP A 99 8.77 -22.28 -1.94
C ASP A 99 9.29 -21.87 -3.34
N ALA A 100 8.97 -20.66 -3.80
CA ALA A 100 9.46 -20.13 -5.07
C ALA A 100 10.97 -19.85 -5.05
N SER A 101 11.53 -19.65 -6.25
CA SER A 101 12.95 -19.34 -6.42
C SER A 101 13.35 -18.07 -5.65
N PRO A 102 14.62 -17.95 -5.21
CA PRO A 102 15.10 -16.74 -4.53
C PRO A 102 14.82 -15.45 -5.32
N GLU A 103 14.93 -15.50 -6.65
CA GLU A 103 14.69 -14.35 -7.53
C GLU A 103 13.22 -13.94 -7.55
N GLN A 104 12.30 -14.90 -7.68
CA GLN A 104 10.87 -14.63 -7.66
C GLN A 104 10.44 -14.10 -6.29
N ARG A 105 11.00 -14.65 -5.21
CA ARG A 105 10.78 -14.17 -3.85
C ARG A 105 11.30 -12.75 -3.69
N ALA A 106 12.52 -12.46 -4.13
CA ALA A 106 13.09 -11.11 -4.05
C ALA A 106 12.20 -10.08 -4.78
N LYS A 107 11.71 -10.42 -5.97
CA LYS A 107 10.80 -9.56 -6.76
C LYS A 107 9.51 -9.21 -6.00
N GLU A 108 8.97 -10.17 -5.25
CA GLU A 108 7.64 -10.11 -4.65
C GLU A 108 7.60 -9.68 -3.18
N VAL A 109 8.70 -9.81 -2.43
CA VAL A 109 8.72 -9.46 -1.00
C VAL A 109 9.92 -8.64 -0.53
N ALA A 110 11.04 -8.62 -1.27
CA ALA A 110 12.22 -7.90 -0.78
C ALA A 110 11.92 -6.41 -0.64
N PRO A 111 12.44 -5.72 0.37
CA PRO A 111 12.43 -4.25 0.39
C PRO A 111 13.08 -3.72 -0.89
N THR A 112 12.45 -2.76 -1.56
CA THR A 112 12.98 -2.24 -2.84
C THR A 112 14.14 -1.27 -2.64
N GLY A 113 14.17 -0.53 -1.54
CA GLY A 113 15.24 0.40 -1.20
C GLY A 113 14.92 1.24 0.03
N SER A 114 15.70 2.29 0.27
CA SER A 114 15.51 3.19 1.41
C SER A 114 14.16 3.93 1.37
N LEU A 115 13.62 4.25 2.55
CA LEU A 115 12.41 5.05 2.71
C LEU A 115 12.70 6.56 2.74
N ASP A 116 13.97 6.95 2.80
CA ASP A 116 14.40 8.33 2.68
C ASP A 116 14.58 8.76 1.21
N GLY A 117 15.07 9.99 1.02
CA GLY A 117 15.26 10.57 -0.31
C GLY A 117 14.07 11.41 -0.77
N SER A 118 14.11 11.84 -2.03
CA SER A 118 13.15 12.80 -2.56
C SER A 118 12.07 12.10 -3.40
N PRO A 119 10.78 12.36 -3.17
CA PRO A 119 9.72 11.87 -4.04
C PRO A 119 9.72 12.49 -5.44
N HIS A 120 10.66 13.40 -5.75
CA HIS A 120 10.80 14.06 -7.05
C HIS A 120 11.89 13.47 -7.94
N THR A 121 12.79 12.66 -7.39
CA THR A 121 13.88 12.06 -8.16
C THR A 121 13.41 10.84 -8.93
N GLU A 122 14.15 10.50 -9.99
CA GLU A 122 13.92 9.30 -10.80
C GLU A 122 14.26 8.02 -10.04
N VAL A 123 15.11 8.08 -9.01
CA VAL A 123 15.32 6.96 -8.09
C VAL A 123 14.72 7.31 -6.74
N TRP A 124 13.69 6.56 -6.33
CA TRP A 124 13.02 6.76 -5.03
C TRP A 124 12.33 5.48 -4.57
N CYS A 125 12.43 5.16 -3.28
CA CYS A 125 12.01 3.86 -2.70
C CYS A 125 12.68 2.65 -3.39
N GLY A 126 13.88 2.84 -3.95
CA GLY A 126 14.59 1.83 -4.75
C GLY A 126 13.91 1.44 -6.06
N LEU A 127 13.01 2.30 -6.57
CA LEU A 127 12.37 2.16 -7.87
C LEU A 127 12.94 3.21 -8.83
N GLU A 128 13.12 2.81 -10.09
CA GLU A 128 13.52 3.69 -11.20
C GLU A 128 12.26 4.24 -11.88
N TRP A 129 11.82 5.39 -11.42
CA TRP A 129 10.72 6.16 -11.97
C TRP A 129 11.16 6.90 -13.25
N THR A 130 10.28 7.00 -14.22
CA THR A 130 10.51 7.83 -15.40
C THR A 130 10.70 9.31 -15.03
N PRO A 131 11.36 10.10 -15.90
CA PRO A 131 11.28 11.55 -15.83
C PRO A 131 9.82 12.03 -15.76
N TRP A 132 9.61 13.18 -15.11
CA TRP A 132 8.29 13.81 -15.05
C TRP A 132 7.82 14.19 -16.45
N THR A 133 6.64 13.70 -16.81
CA THR A 133 6.02 13.91 -18.11
C THR A 133 4.70 14.68 -17.92
N PRO A 134 4.48 15.80 -18.63
CA PRO A 134 3.21 16.50 -18.59
C PRO A 134 2.05 15.59 -19.00
N LEU A 135 1.01 15.54 -18.17
CA LEU A 135 -0.18 14.76 -18.45
C LEU A 135 -1.08 15.55 -19.41
N ARG A 136 -1.01 15.19 -20.69
CA ARG A 136 -1.83 15.78 -21.75
C ARG A 136 -3.09 14.95 -22.00
N ARG A 137 -3.96 15.43 -22.89
CA ARG A 137 -5.17 14.69 -23.29
C ARG A 137 -4.83 13.44 -24.10
N GLU A 138 -3.67 13.39 -24.76
CA GLU A 138 -3.27 12.19 -25.48
C GLU A 138 -2.97 11.03 -24.52
N PRO A 139 -3.37 9.80 -24.86
CA PRO A 139 -3.03 8.63 -24.06
C PRO A 139 -1.52 8.40 -24.08
N LEU A 140 -0.98 8.05 -22.91
CA LEU A 140 0.39 7.56 -22.81
C LEU A 140 0.46 6.20 -23.51
N SER A 141 1.23 6.11 -24.60
CA SER A 141 1.43 4.88 -25.34
C SER A 141 2.53 4.02 -24.70
N GLY A 142 2.35 2.70 -24.73
CA GLY A 142 3.38 1.75 -24.27
C GLY A 142 3.58 1.68 -22.76
N VAL A 143 2.70 2.28 -21.95
CA VAL A 143 2.79 2.18 -20.49
C VAL A 143 1.95 1.00 -20.00
N GLY A 144 2.58 0.10 -19.25
CA GLY A 144 1.97 -1.14 -18.77
C GLY A 144 1.42 -1.07 -17.34
N MET A 145 1.40 -2.23 -16.69
CA MET A 145 1.07 -2.38 -15.28
C MET A 145 2.20 -1.86 -14.39
N GLY A 146 1.87 -1.12 -13.34
CA GLY A 146 2.89 -0.60 -12.43
C GLY A 146 2.36 0.38 -11.40
N LEU A 147 3.24 1.30 -10.99
CA LEU A 147 2.94 2.41 -10.10
C LEU A 147 3.07 3.74 -10.86
N TYR A 148 2.29 4.72 -10.44
CA TYR A 148 2.40 6.08 -10.96
C TYR A 148 2.26 7.10 -9.82
N ARG A 149 2.93 8.24 -9.96
CA ARG A 149 2.84 9.38 -9.05
C ARG A 149 2.45 10.62 -9.84
N LEU A 150 1.74 11.51 -9.16
CA LEU A 150 1.19 12.73 -9.75
C LEU A 150 1.55 13.96 -8.92
N ARG A 151 1.78 15.07 -9.61
CA ARG A 151 1.96 16.40 -9.02
C ARG A 151 1.40 17.49 -9.94
N VAL A 152 1.26 18.70 -9.41
CA VAL A 152 1.12 19.89 -10.26
C VAL A 152 2.52 20.30 -10.72
N ALA A 153 2.66 20.65 -12.00
CA ALA A 153 3.92 21.12 -12.58
C ALA A 153 4.49 22.29 -11.75
N GLY A 154 5.76 22.16 -11.34
CA GLY A 154 6.44 23.17 -10.53
C GLY A 154 6.01 23.22 -9.05
N CYS A 155 5.20 22.28 -8.57
CA CYS A 155 4.84 22.17 -7.15
C CYS A 155 5.51 20.96 -6.48
N ASP A 156 5.93 21.15 -5.23
CA ASP A 156 6.60 20.14 -4.42
C ASP A 156 5.68 19.02 -3.90
N PRO A 157 4.46 19.23 -3.38
CA PRO A 157 3.71 18.10 -2.85
C PRO A 157 3.26 17.15 -3.97
N LEU A 158 3.45 15.84 -3.75
CA LEU A 158 2.71 14.87 -4.56
C LEU A 158 1.21 15.01 -4.29
N LEU A 159 0.43 14.88 -5.34
CA LEU A 159 -1.02 14.78 -5.26
C LEU A 159 -1.44 13.35 -4.93
N TYR A 160 -0.80 12.37 -5.57
CA TYR A 160 -1.26 10.99 -5.49
C TYR A 160 -0.15 9.99 -5.87
N VAL A 161 -0.16 8.83 -5.22
CA VAL A 161 0.56 7.62 -5.68
C VAL A 161 -0.47 6.51 -5.90
N GLY A 162 -0.52 6.00 -7.13
CA GLY A 162 -1.45 4.98 -7.58
C GLY A 162 -0.76 3.74 -8.13
N GLN A 163 -1.55 2.71 -8.41
CA GLN A 163 -1.10 1.46 -9.02
C GLN A 163 -2.15 0.89 -9.98
N GLY A 164 -1.71 0.05 -10.91
CA GLY A 164 -2.56 -0.70 -11.83
C GLY A 164 -2.13 -0.51 -13.27
N ASP A 165 -3.09 -0.57 -14.19
CA ASP A 165 -2.90 -0.18 -15.58
C ASP A 165 -2.75 1.34 -15.63
N ILE A 166 -1.50 1.81 -15.81
CA ILE A 166 -1.16 3.22 -15.66
C ILE A 166 -1.86 4.07 -16.73
N ALA A 167 -1.87 3.60 -17.99
CA ALA A 167 -2.50 4.32 -19.09
C ALA A 167 -4.01 4.46 -18.88
N ALA A 168 -4.68 3.36 -18.48
CA ALA A 168 -6.11 3.38 -18.19
C ALA A 168 -6.46 4.30 -17.01
N ARG A 169 -5.66 4.28 -15.93
CA ARG A 169 -5.87 5.10 -14.74
C ARG A 169 -5.64 6.59 -15.00
N LEU A 170 -4.61 6.93 -15.77
CA LEU A 170 -4.29 8.32 -16.08
C LEU A 170 -5.24 8.93 -17.12
N LYS A 171 -5.79 8.13 -18.05
CA LYS A 171 -6.84 8.59 -18.98
C LYS A 171 -8.10 9.10 -18.28
N ALA A 172 -8.42 8.54 -17.11
CA ALA A 172 -9.56 8.97 -16.30
C ALA A 172 -9.33 10.32 -15.60
N SER A 173 -8.07 10.80 -15.52
CA SER A 173 -7.73 12.07 -14.90
C SER A 173 -8.10 13.24 -15.80
N ARG A 174 -9.26 13.85 -15.57
CA ARG A 174 -9.61 15.15 -16.15
C ARG A 174 -9.36 16.23 -15.11
N SER A 175 -8.34 17.06 -15.32
CA SER A 175 -8.06 18.21 -14.47
C SER A 175 -7.75 19.43 -15.32
N THR A 176 -8.10 20.61 -14.81
CA THR A 176 -7.67 21.91 -15.35
C THR A 176 -6.27 22.29 -14.87
N LEU A 177 -5.74 21.58 -13.88
CA LEU A 177 -4.39 21.79 -13.37
C LEU A 177 -3.35 21.25 -14.37
N PRO A 178 -2.17 21.89 -14.45
CA PRO A 178 -1.06 21.38 -15.26
C PRO A 178 -0.43 20.18 -14.53
N LEU A 179 -1.06 19.01 -14.65
CA LEU A 179 -0.58 17.81 -13.99
C LEU A 179 0.64 17.23 -14.69
N GLU A 180 1.58 16.73 -13.90
CA GLU A 180 2.69 15.89 -14.36
C GLU A 180 2.57 14.50 -13.74
N CYS A 181 3.03 13.50 -14.49
CA CYS A 181 3.08 12.12 -14.06
C CYS A 181 4.48 11.54 -14.25
N SER A 182 4.81 10.59 -13.38
CA SER A 182 6.02 9.80 -13.43
C SER A 182 5.64 8.40 -12.98
N TRP A 183 6.18 7.37 -13.61
CA TRP A 183 5.73 6.00 -13.39
C TRP A 183 6.88 5.01 -13.39
N VAL A 184 6.61 3.81 -12.87
CA VAL A 184 7.49 2.65 -12.95
C VAL A 184 6.64 1.44 -13.32
N SER A 185 7.04 0.76 -14.40
CA SER A 185 6.39 -0.46 -14.87
C SER A 185 7.08 -1.68 -14.25
N GLY A 186 6.32 -2.71 -13.93
CA GLY A 186 6.89 -3.94 -13.40
C GLY A 186 5.89 -5.08 -13.42
N ASP A 187 6.41 -6.27 -13.67
CA ASP A 187 5.64 -7.51 -13.66
C ASP A 187 5.46 -8.02 -12.22
N TRP A 188 4.73 -7.24 -11.43
CA TRP A 188 4.43 -7.54 -10.03
C TRP A 188 3.05 -8.14 -9.88
N THR A 189 2.84 -8.95 -8.84
CA THR A 189 1.48 -9.32 -8.43
C THR A 189 0.67 -8.10 -7.99
N TYR A 190 -0.65 -8.27 -7.89
CA TYR A 190 -1.53 -7.26 -7.31
C TYR A 190 -1.13 -6.88 -5.89
N HIS A 191 -0.86 -7.87 -5.03
CA HIS A 191 -0.46 -7.65 -3.65
C HIS A 191 0.82 -6.84 -3.54
N ARG A 192 1.80 -7.16 -4.40
CA ARG A 192 3.06 -6.43 -4.45
C ARG A 192 2.89 -4.99 -4.90
N ARG A 193 2.03 -4.71 -5.87
CA ARG A 193 1.72 -3.31 -6.24
C ARG A 193 1.06 -2.52 -5.10
N LEU A 194 0.17 -3.14 -4.32
CA LEU A 194 -0.44 -2.48 -3.15
C LEU A 194 0.60 -2.16 -2.08
N GLU A 195 1.52 -3.09 -1.84
CA GLU A 195 2.64 -2.93 -0.92
C GLU A 195 3.56 -1.80 -1.35
N LEU A 196 4.09 -1.84 -2.59
CA LEU A 196 4.96 -0.80 -3.13
C LEU A 196 4.32 0.59 -3.09
N ARG A 197 3.02 0.68 -3.42
CA ARG A 197 2.26 1.93 -3.32
C ARG A 197 2.22 2.43 -1.88
N SER A 198 1.97 1.53 -0.92
CA SER A 198 1.94 1.88 0.50
C SER A 198 3.32 2.31 0.99
N THR A 199 4.39 1.63 0.58
CA THR A 199 5.78 2.01 0.84
C THR A 199 6.08 3.41 0.34
N ALA A 200 5.72 3.75 -0.90
CA ALA A 200 5.89 5.08 -1.46
C ALA A 200 5.13 6.16 -0.67
N VAL A 201 3.90 5.88 -0.22
CA VAL A 201 3.12 6.79 0.64
C VAL A 201 3.81 7.00 1.99
N GLY A 202 4.30 5.92 2.62
CA GLY A 202 5.04 5.98 3.87
C GLY A 202 6.35 6.77 3.74
N ALA A 203 7.11 6.53 2.67
CA ALA A 203 8.34 7.26 2.36
C ALA A 203 8.07 8.75 2.12
N HIS A 204 6.98 9.11 1.44
CA HIS A 204 6.60 10.51 1.26
C HIS A 204 6.34 11.21 2.61
N LEU A 205 5.74 10.50 3.57
CA LEU A 205 5.55 10.99 4.93
C LEU A 205 6.89 11.22 5.65
N VAL A 206 7.87 10.33 5.46
CA VAL A 206 9.23 10.50 6.01
C VAL A 206 9.91 11.73 5.40
N SER A 207 9.87 11.86 4.08
CA SER A 207 10.60 12.93 3.37
C SER A 207 10.01 14.31 3.58
N LEU A 208 8.67 14.43 3.61
CA LEU A 208 7.98 15.73 3.57
C LEU A 208 7.07 15.99 4.77
N SER A 209 7.03 15.08 5.76
CA SER A 209 6.13 15.18 6.93
C SER A 209 4.64 15.33 6.58
N THR A 210 4.26 14.92 5.37
CA THR A 210 2.88 14.89 4.89
C THR A 210 2.65 13.68 4.00
N VAL A 211 1.39 13.26 3.84
CA VAL A 211 0.99 12.30 2.79
C VAL A 211 0.71 13.05 1.48
N PRO A 212 0.67 12.37 0.31
CA PRO A 212 0.21 13.00 -0.92
C PRO A 212 -1.21 13.55 -0.74
N LEU A 213 -1.46 14.76 -1.25
CA LEU A 213 -2.62 15.57 -0.88
C LEU A 213 -3.97 14.85 -1.04
N TRP A 214 -4.13 14.09 -2.13
CA TRP A 214 -5.38 13.39 -2.46
C TRP A 214 -5.32 11.89 -2.16
N GLN A 215 -4.30 11.41 -1.44
CA GLN A 215 -4.04 9.97 -1.26
C GLN A 215 -5.19 9.22 -0.61
N PHE A 216 -5.87 9.89 0.34
CA PHE A 216 -6.93 9.31 1.18
C PHE A 216 -8.23 10.12 1.17
N GLU A 217 -8.37 11.06 0.22
CA GLU A 217 -9.58 11.85 0.06
C GLU A 217 -10.67 11.06 -0.68
N GLN A 218 -11.89 11.08 -0.13
CA GLN A 218 -13.06 10.51 -0.80
C GLN A 218 -13.41 11.35 -2.03
N GLY A 219 -13.70 10.71 -3.16
CA GLY A 219 -14.08 11.40 -4.39
C GLY A 219 -12.91 12.05 -5.14
N SER A 220 -11.66 11.71 -4.82
CA SER A 220 -10.49 12.11 -5.63
C SER A 220 -10.74 11.78 -7.11
N PRO A 221 -10.44 12.70 -8.05
CA PRO A 221 -10.77 12.58 -9.48
C PRO A 221 -10.15 11.35 -10.16
N LEU A 222 -9.22 10.68 -9.48
CA LEU A 222 -8.50 9.49 -9.94
C LEU A 222 -9.03 8.18 -9.36
N GLY A 223 -10.12 8.26 -8.58
CA GLY A 223 -10.55 7.17 -7.70
C GLY A 223 -9.58 7.06 -6.53
N GLY A 224 -9.82 7.88 -5.50
CA GLY A 224 -9.27 7.59 -4.15
C GLY A 224 -9.63 6.15 -3.75
N PRO A 225 -8.89 5.53 -2.81
CA PRO A 225 -9.03 4.11 -2.52
C PRO A 225 -10.49 3.78 -2.21
N ALA A 226 -11.16 3.09 -3.14
CA ALA A 226 -12.48 2.53 -2.91
C ALA A 226 -12.44 1.42 -1.84
N ASP A 227 -11.25 0.95 -1.46
CA ASP A 227 -11.10 -0.32 -0.72
C ASP A 227 -10.22 -0.24 0.55
N ILE A 228 -10.11 0.92 1.20
CA ILE A 228 -9.58 0.98 2.58
C ILE A 228 -10.59 1.71 3.49
N ALA A 229 -11.84 1.28 3.42
CA ALA A 229 -12.90 1.67 4.33
C ALA A 229 -13.55 0.42 4.92
N ALA A 230 -12.98 -0.06 6.02
CA ALA A 230 -13.66 -0.72 7.14
C ALA A 230 -12.62 -1.05 8.20
#